data_AF-A0A1Q9JL99-F1
#
_entry.id   AF-A0A1Q9JL99-F1
#
_cell.length_a   1.000
_cell.length_b   1.000
_cell.length_c   1.000
_cell.angle_alpha   90.00
_cell.angle_beta   90.00
_cell.angle_gamma   90.00
#
_symmetry.space_group_name_H-M   'P 1'
#
loop_
_entity.id
_entity.type
_entity.pdbx_description
1 polymer ?
#
loop_
_entity_poly.entity_id
_entity_poly.type
_entity_poly.pdbx_seq_one_letter_code
_entity_poly.pdbx_strand_id
1 'polypeptide(L)'
;MAAAQKKAIAFPVYGNWCGPYYGSGTPIDLLDKGCKNHDVCYENKGRHKCSCDKTFLSYINTNYNKMTGVKQKAMAKVIKAWLQIKTSNVTKKGGNFSCKK
;
A
#
# COMPACT_ATOMS: atom_id res chain seq x y z
N MET A 1 -24.11 2.92 24.18
CA MET A 1 -23.19 3.51 23.18
C MET A 1 -22.04 2.54 22.97
N ALA A 2 -22.08 1.69 21.93
CA ALA A 2 -20.97 0.78 21.65
C ALA A 2 -19.94 1.50 20.78
N ALA A 3 -18.76 1.80 21.34
CA ALA A 3 -17.64 2.26 20.56
C ALA A 3 -17.25 1.14 19.57
N ALA A 4 -17.49 1.37 18.28
CA ALA A 4 -16.99 0.50 17.23
C ALA A 4 -15.46 0.45 17.35
N GLN A 5 -14.93 -0.68 17.81
CA GLN A 5 -13.49 -0.92 17.85
C GLN A 5 -12.98 -0.85 16.40
N LYS A 6 -12.34 0.26 16.05
CA LYS A 6 -11.60 0.38 14.80
C LYS A 6 -10.43 -0.60 14.91
N LYS A 7 -10.60 -1.83 14.42
CA LYS A 7 -9.46 -2.74 14.17
C LYS A 7 -8.55 -2.04 13.17
N ALA A 8 -7.56 -1.31 13.67
CA ALA A 8 -6.43 -0.90 12.87
C ALA A 8 -5.71 -2.19 12.50
N ILE A 9 -5.79 -2.60 11.23
CA ILE A 9 -4.89 -3.63 10.73
C ILE A 9 -3.48 -3.06 10.93
N ALA A 10 -2.69 -3.71 11.79
CA ALA A 10 -1.26 -3.51 11.84
C ALA A 10 -0.72 -3.94 10.48
N PHE A 11 -0.48 -2.97 9.61
CA PHE A 11 0.07 -3.24 8.30
C PHE A 11 1.55 -3.57 8.49
N PRO A 12 2.05 -4.71 7.99
CA PRO A 12 3.42 -5.11 8.22
C PRO A 12 4.39 -4.08 7.61
N VAL A 13 5.42 -3.74 8.38
CA VAL A 13 6.49 -2.85 7.94
C VAL A 13 7.53 -3.66 7.17
N TYR A 14 7.98 -3.14 6.03
CA TYR A 14 9.00 -3.77 5.21
C TYR A 14 9.91 -2.74 4.54
N GLY A 15 11.21 -2.98 4.62
CA GLY A 15 12.21 -2.08 4.04
C GLY A 15 12.15 -0.68 4.64
N ASN A 16 12.39 0.30 3.79
CA ASN A 16 12.52 1.70 4.19
C ASN A 16 11.23 2.50 3.97
N TRP A 17 10.29 1.98 3.16
CA TRP A 17 9.11 2.70 2.70
C TRP A 17 7.79 1.96 2.92
N CYS A 18 7.76 0.62 2.96
CA CYS A 18 6.46 -0.06 3.12
C CYS A 18 5.99 -0.02 4.58
N GLY A 19 5.00 0.82 4.90
CA GLY A 19 4.32 0.79 6.20
C GLY A 19 3.72 2.14 6.60
N PRO A 20 2.77 2.14 7.56
CA PRO A 20 2.24 3.39 8.08
C PRO A 20 3.31 4.15 8.88
N TYR A 21 3.46 5.44 8.63
CA TYR A 21 4.45 6.31 9.28
C TYR A 21 5.92 5.90 9.05
N TYR A 22 6.17 5.15 7.97
CA TYR A 22 7.49 4.82 7.42
C TYR A 22 7.70 5.58 6.10
N GLY A 23 8.94 5.65 5.60
CA GLY A 23 9.24 6.32 4.32
C GLY A 23 10.45 7.24 4.37
N SER A 24 11.67 6.69 4.48
CA SER A 24 12.88 7.49 4.34
C SER A 24 14.06 6.69 3.80
N GLY A 25 15.02 7.34 3.13
CA GLY A 25 16.22 6.68 2.61
C GLY A 25 16.04 5.95 1.27
N THR A 26 17.02 5.11 0.91
CA THR A 26 17.08 4.44 -0.39
C THR A 26 16.26 3.15 -0.37
N PRO A 27 15.37 2.91 -1.35
CA PRO A 27 14.63 1.66 -1.43
C PRO A 27 15.56 0.44 -1.47
N ILE A 28 15.31 -0.56 -0.62
CA ILE A 28 16.17 -1.74 -0.52
C ILE A 28 15.91 -2.77 -1.63
N ASP A 29 14.72 -2.75 -2.24
CA ASP A 29 14.34 -3.62 -3.35
C ASP A 29 13.17 -3.07 -4.19
N LEU A 30 12.68 -3.87 -5.16
CA LEU A 30 11.58 -3.50 -6.05
C LEU A 30 10.26 -3.22 -5.30
N LEU A 31 9.91 -3.98 -4.27
CA LEU A 31 8.69 -3.76 -3.52
C LEU A 31 8.78 -2.45 -2.75
N ASP A 32 9.93 -2.24 -2.09
CA ASP A 32 10.20 -1.02 -1.33
C ASP A 32 10.18 0.22 -2.23
N LYS A 33 10.69 0.11 -3.47
CA LYS A 33 10.58 1.17 -4.49
C LYS A 33 9.12 1.44 -4.87
N GLY A 34 8.30 0.40 -4.95
CA GLY A 34 6.86 0.54 -5.16
C GLY A 34 6.18 1.29 -4.02
N CYS A 35 6.53 1.00 -2.77
CA CYS A 35 6.03 1.70 -1.59
C CYS A 35 6.44 3.17 -1.59
N LYS A 36 7.71 3.49 -1.89
CA LYS A 36 8.17 4.87 -2.07
C LYS A 36 7.31 5.64 -3.08
N ASN A 37 7.07 5.05 -4.25
CA ASN A 37 6.26 5.70 -5.29
C ASN A 37 4.80 5.89 -4.85
N HIS A 38 4.27 4.97 -4.03
CA HIS A 38 2.92 5.05 -3.47
C HIS A 38 2.80 6.19 -2.46
N ASP A 39 3.77 6.32 -1.55
CA ASP A 39 3.83 7.41 -0.57
C ASP A 39 3.93 8.77 -1.25
N VAL A 40 4.85 8.92 -2.22
CA VAL A 40 4.98 10.16 -3.01
C VAL A 40 3.67 10.49 -3.75
N CYS A 41 2.94 9.49 -4.23
CA CYS A 41 1.63 9.73 -4.85
C CYS A 41 0.60 10.25 -3.83
N TYR A 42 0.60 9.74 -2.61
CA TYR A 42 -0.27 10.22 -1.53
C TYR A 42 0.08 11.63 -1.05
N GLU A 43 1.36 11.98 -0.98
CA GLU A 43 1.79 13.35 -0.67
C GLU A 43 1.26 14.33 -1.72
N ASN A 44 1.36 13.96 -3.00
CA ASN A 44 0.95 14.84 -4.10
C ASN A 44 -0.56 14.90 -4.34
N LYS A 45 -1.29 13.78 -4.19
CA LYS A 45 -2.71 13.69 -4.57
C LYS A 45 -3.67 13.61 -3.37
N GLY A 46 -3.12 13.44 -2.18
CA GLY A 46 -3.85 13.19 -0.94
C GLY A 46 -3.95 11.70 -0.61
N ARG A 47 -4.05 11.43 0.69
CA ARG A 47 -4.14 10.07 1.23
C ARG A 47 -5.36 9.32 0.71
N HIS A 48 -5.22 8.00 0.62
CA HIS A 48 -6.26 7.05 0.19
C HIS A 48 -6.74 7.23 -1.26
N LYS A 49 -6.08 8.00 -2.11
CA LYS A 49 -6.51 8.18 -3.51
C LYS A 49 -6.50 6.85 -4.28
N CYS A 50 -7.63 6.51 -4.89
CA CYS A 50 -7.79 5.28 -5.68
C CYS A 50 -6.79 5.21 -6.84
N SER A 51 -6.44 6.35 -7.45
CA SER A 51 -5.44 6.39 -8.52
C SER A 51 -4.07 5.92 -8.03
N CYS A 52 -3.61 6.38 -6.87
CA CYS A 52 -2.35 5.92 -6.26
C CYS A 52 -2.39 4.43 -5.92
N ASP A 53 -3.48 3.95 -5.30
CA ASP A 53 -3.63 2.54 -4.93
C ASP A 53 -3.64 1.61 -6.16
N LYS A 54 -4.33 2.01 -7.24
CA LYS A 54 -4.38 1.27 -8.51
C LYS A 54 -3.03 1.27 -9.23
N THR A 55 -2.34 2.40 -9.26
CA THR A 55 -0.97 2.49 -9.83
C THR A 55 -0.02 1.59 -9.07
N PHE A 56 -0.08 1.56 -7.74
CA PHE A 56 0.77 0.68 -6.95
C PHE A 56 0.42 -0.80 -7.15
N LEU A 57 -0.87 -1.15 -7.20
CA LEU A 57 -1.32 -2.51 -7.51
C LEU A 57 -0.80 -2.98 -8.88
N SER A 58 -0.87 -2.11 -9.91
CA SER A 58 -0.33 -2.39 -11.24
C SER A 58 1.18 -2.59 -11.19
N TYR A 59 1.91 -1.71 -10.48
CA TYR A 59 3.35 -1.83 -10.29
C TYR A 59 3.75 -3.18 -9.67
N ILE A 60 3.05 -3.63 -8.62
CA ILE A 60 3.30 -4.94 -8.02
C ILE A 60 3.06 -6.04 -9.04
N ASN A 61 1.94 -6.04 -9.76
CA ASN A 61 1.63 -7.08 -10.75
C ASN A 61 2.71 -7.20 -11.84
N THR A 62 3.21 -6.08 -12.35
CA THR A 62 4.26 -6.06 -13.39
C THR A 62 5.62 -6.55 -12.87
N ASN A 63 5.94 -6.28 -11.59
CA ASN A 63 7.25 -6.57 -11.03
C ASN A 63 7.30 -7.83 -10.16
N TYR A 64 6.16 -8.45 -9.85
CA TYR A 64 6.06 -9.58 -8.92
C TYR A 64 6.97 -10.76 -9.30
N ASN A 65 7.06 -11.07 -10.60
CA ASN A 65 7.92 -12.16 -11.09
C ASN A 65 9.42 -11.82 -10.98
N LYS A 66 9.78 -10.54 -10.92
CA LYS A 66 11.16 -10.05 -10.77
C LYS A 66 11.59 -9.96 -9.30
N MET A 67 10.66 -10.11 -8.35
CA MET A 67 10.97 -10.15 -6.92
C MET A 67 11.61 -11.49 -6.56
N THR A 68 12.84 -11.49 -6.07
CA THR A 68 13.59 -12.72 -5.76
C THR A 68 13.59 -13.04 -4.26
N GLY A 69 13.43 -12.04 -3.40
CA GLY A 69 13.43 -12.24 -1.95
C GLY A 69 12.15 -12.93 -1.46
N VAL A 70 12.30 -13.92 -0.56
CA VAL A 70 11.15 -14.61 0.07
C VAL A 70 10.29 -13.61 0.86
N LYS A 71 10.93 -12.77 1.68
CA LYS A 71 10.24 -11.71 2.46
C LYS A 71 9.58 -10.68 1.53
N GLN A 72 10.29 -10.25 0.49
CA GLN A 72 9.77 -9.34 -0.54
C GLN A 72 8.49 -9.88 -1.19
N LYS A 73 8.53 -11.12 -1.70
CA LYS A 73 7.36 -11.77 -2.34
C LYS A 73 6.20 -11.96 -1.37
N ALA A 74 6.47 -12.40 -0.14
CA ALA A 74 5.44 -12.57 0.88
C ALA A 74 4.72 -11.23 1.17
N MET A 75 5.50 -10.16 1.37
CA MET A 75 4.97 -8.82 1.60
C MET A 75 4.21 -8.27 0.39
N ALA A 76 4.73 -8.48 -0.82
CA ALA A 76 4.05 -8.07 -2.05
C ALA A 76 2.68 -8.74 -2.19
N LYS A 77 2.54 -10.02 -1.80
CA LYS A 77 1.22 -10.71 -1.77
C LYS A 77 0.26 -10.05 -0.79
N VAL A 78 0.70 -9.75 0.44
CA VAL A 78 -0.13 -9.10 1.47
C VAL A 78 -0.59 -7.73 1.00
N ILE A 79 0.33 -6.91 0.50
CA ILE A 79 0.04 -5.56 -0.01
C ILE A 79 -0.92 -5.64 -1.19
N LYS A 80 -0.67 -6.53 -2.16
CA LYS A 80 -1.55 -6.75 -3.31
C LYS A 80 -2.97 -7.09 -2.89
N ALA A 81 -3.15 -8.05 -1.97
CA ALA A 81 -4.47 -8.44 -1.48
C ALA A 81 -5.20 -7.26 -0.80
N TRP A 82 -4.49 -6.49 0.03
CA TRP A 82 -5.06 -5.32 0.67
C TRP A 82 -5.46 -4.23 -0.33
N LEU A 83 -4.61 -3.95 -1.33
CA LEU A 83 -4.92 -2.99 -2.40
C LEU A 83 -6.13 -3.43 -3.23
N GLN A 84 -6.29 -4.72 -3.51
CA GLN A 84 -7.46 -5.25 -4.21
C GLN A 84 -8.75 -4.99 -3.42
N ILE A 85 -8.75 -5.24 -2.12
CA ILE A 85 -9.90 -4.94 -1.24
C ILE A 85 -10.17 -3.44 -1.24
N LYS A 86 -9.14 -2.63 -1.00
CA LYS A 86 -9.25 -1.19 -0.85
C LYS A 86 -9.71 -0.47 -2.12
N THR A 87 -9.23 -0.92 -3.29
CA THR A 87 -9.61 -0.35 -4.60
C THR A 87 -10.98 -0.81 -5.08
N SER A 88 -11.49 -1.92 -4.56
CA SER A 88 -12.85 -2.40 -4.83
C SER A 88 -13.92 -1.58 -4.10
N ASN A 89 -13.57 -0.94 -2.96
CA ASN A 89 -14.48 -0.11 -2.19
C ASN A 89 -14.16 1.38 -2.36
N VAL A 90 -14.84 2.05 -3.30
CA VAL A 90 -14.64 3.47 -3.60
C VAL A 90 -15.60 4.33 -2.76
N THR A 91 -15.08 5.26 -1.98
CA THR A 91 -15.89 6.19 -1.16
C THR A 91 -15.46 7.64 -1.35
N LYS A 92 -16.26 8.60 -0.84
CA LYS A 92 -15.91 10.03 -0.91
C LYS A 92 -14.74 10.42 -0.01
N LYS A 93 -14.55 9.71 1.11
CA LYS A 93 -13.53 10.02 2.13
C LYS A 93 -12.30 9.12 2.04
N GLY A 94 -12.45 7.87 1.59
CA GLY A 94 -11.41 6.84 1.70
C GLY A 94 -11.23 6.35 3.15
N GLY A 95 -10.40 5.33 3.33
CA GLY A 95 -10.09 4.74 4.63
C GLY A 95 -9.16 3.53 4.55
N ASN A 96 -9.10 2.73 5.61
CA ASN A 96 -8.22 1.56 5.67
C ASN A 96 -8.61 0.45 4.69
N PHE A 97 -9.89 0.37 4.32
CA PHE A 97 -10.42 -0.61 3.38
C PHE A 97 -11.20 0.03 2.23
N SER A 98 -11.05 1.34 2.04
CA SER A 98 -11.67 2.04 0.93
C SER A 98 -10.72 3.08 0.37
N CYS A 99 -10.81 3.31 -0.94
CA CYS A 99 -10.08 4.38 -1.58
C CYS A 99 -11.01 5.56 -1.91
N LYS A 100 -10.43 6.76 -1.93
CA LYS A 100 -11.07 8.01 -2.28
C LYS A 100 -11.03 8.21 -3.79
N LYS A 101 -12.19 8.50 -4.39
CA LYS A 101 -12.30 8.84 -5.81
C LYS A 101 -11.38 10.02 -6.20
#